data_AF-A0A7U9XHK4-F1
#
_entry.id   AF-A0A7U9XHK4-F1
#
_cell.length_a   1.000
_cell.length_b   1.000
_cell.length_c   1.000
_cell.angle_alpha   90.00
_cell.angle_beta   90.00
_cell.angle_gamma   90.00
#
_symmetry.space_group_name_H-M   'P 1'
#
loop_
_entity.id
_entity.type
_entity.pdbx_description
1 polymer ?
#
loop_
_entity_poly.entity_id
_entity_poly.type
_entity_poly.pdbx_seq_one_letter_code
_entity_poly.pdbx_strand_id
1 'polypeptide(L)'
;MWVQEKEKSCYICNRFGDTYDRYMDTFFYMYKNDGDFRRRIHESKGFCLHHFGDLCEYSETRLNDKEKKEFYPAMFGLMEKNMERLQEDVSWLVEKFDYRYKDADWKNSKDAVQRGMQKLKGGYPADEPYKMNK
;
A
#
# COMPACT_ATOMS: atom_id res chain seq x y z
N MET A 1 -17.65 -24.36 8.66
CA MET A 1 -16.97 -25.27 9.61
C MET A 1 -17.09 -24.69 11.01
N TRP A 2 -17.34 -25.52 12.04
CA TRP A 2 -17.47 -25.07 13.45
C TRP A 2 -16.29 -24.20 13.93
N VAL A 3 -15.06 -24.52 13.48
CA VAL A 3 -13.85 -23.75 13.81
C VAL A 3 -13.95 -22.30 13.33
N GLN A 4 -14.41 -22.06 12.09
CA GLN A 4 -14.58 -20.71 11.55
C GLN A 4 -15.66 -19.91 12.29
N GLU A 5 -16.72 -20.57 12.77
CA GLU A 5 -17.74 -19.92 13.60
C GLU A 5 -17.19 -19.50 14.97
N LYS A 6 -16.31 -20.33 15.56
CA LYS A 6 -15.61 -19.98 16.80
C LYS A 6 -14.60 -18.85 16.60
N GLU A 7 -13.87 -18.84 15.49
CA GLU A 7 -12.97 -17.74 15.14
C GLU A 7 -13.71 -16.40 14.98
N LYS A 8 -14.96 -16.44 14.50
CA LYS A 8 -15.85 -15.25 14.37
C LYS A 8 -16.60 -14.87 15.65
N SER A 9 -16.41 -15.59 16.76
CA SER A 9 -17.10 -15.29 18.03
C SER A 9 -16.34 -14.29 18.92
N CYS A 10 -15.10 -13.92 18.54
CA CYS A 10 -14.29 -12.99 19.30
C CYS A 10 -14.86 -11.57 19.21
N TYR A 11 -15.33 -11.03 20.33
CA TYR A 11 -15.86 -9.67 20.44
C TYR A 11 -14.88 -8.61 19.90
N ILE A 12 -13.59 -8.75 20.21
CA ILE A 12 -12.54 -7.80 19.78
C ILE A 12 -12.37 -7.87 18.25
N CYS A 13 -12.29 -9.07 17.68
CA CYS A 13 -12.15 -9.24 16.23
C CYS A 13 -13.36 -8.68 15.48
N ASN A 14 -14.57 -8.93 16.00
CA ASN A 14 -15.81 -8.40 15.39
C ASN A 14 -15.84 -6.87 15.45
N ARG A 15 -15.50 -6.29 16.62
CA ARG A 15 -15.44 -4.84 16.77
C ARG A 15 -14.39 -4.21 15.86
N PHE A 16 -13.25 -4.86 15.69
CA PHE A 16 -12.20 -4.42 14.77
C PHE A 16 -12.71 -4.44 13.32
N GLY A 17 -13.33 -5.54 12.88
CA GLY A 17 -13.92 -5.67 11.55
C GLY A 17 -14.97 -4.60 11.28
N ASP A 18 -15.93 -4.41 12.19
CA ASP A 18 -16.98 -3.37 12.07
C ASP A 18 -16.39 -1.96 11.97
N THR A 19 -15.29 -1.70 12.69
CA THR A 19 -14.64 -0.40 12.68
C THR A 19 -13.86 -0.19 11.39
N TYR A 20 -13.17 -1.23 10.90
CA TYR A 20 -12.44 -1.21 9.64
C TYR A 20 -13.37 -0.98 8.45
N ASP A 21 -14.51 -1.66 8.42
CA ASP A 21 -15.56 -1.50 7.40
C ASP A 21 -16.02 -0.03 7.29
N ARG A 22 -16.28 0.61 8.43
CA ARG A 22 -16.64 2.05 8.47
C ARG A 22 -15.52 2.97 8.00
N TYR A 23 -14.26 2.63 8.27
CA TYR A 23 -13.14 3.39 7.74
C TYR A 23 -13.07 3.28 6.21
N MET A 24 -13.34 2.11 5.65
CA MET A 24 -13.42 1.93 4.19
C MET A 24 -14.59 2.72 3.60
N ASP A 25 -15.75 2.72 4.23
CA ASP A 25 -16.88 3.55 3.78
C ASP A 25 -16.52 5.04 3.78
N THR A 26 -15.82 5.50 4.83
CA THR A 26 -15.32 6.89 4.92
C THR A 26 -14.30 7.18 3.81
N PHE A 27 -13.37 6.25 3.55
CA PHE A 27 -12.38 6.37 2.49
C PHE A 27 -13.05 6.55 1.13
N PHE A 28 -14.01 5.69 0.76
CA PHE A 28 -14.68 5.78 -0.53
C PHE A 28 -15.60 7.00 -0.62
N TYR A 29 -16.23 7.39 0.49
CA TYR A 29 -16.98 8.65 0.55
C TYR A 29 -16.07 9.85 0.26
N MET A 30 -14.90 9.94 0.91
CA MET A 30 -13.94 11.01 0.65
C MET A 30 -13.38 10.95 -0.77
N TYR A 31 -13.06 9.75 -1.27
CA TYR A 31 -12.55 9.59 -2.63
C TYR A 31 -13.50 10.14 -3.70
N LYS A 32 -14.81 9.94 -3.52
CA LYS A 32 -15.84 10.44 -4.44
C LYS A 32 -16.04 11.95 -4.33
N ASN A 33 -16.10 12.47 -3.10
CA ASN A 33 -16.59 13.83 -2.84
C ASN A 33 -15.47 14.87 -2.66
N ASP A 34 -14.24 14.45 -2.38
CA ASP A 34 -13.11 15.32 -2.10
C ASP A 34 -11.99 15.13 -3.14
N GLY A 35 -11.85 16.13 -4.03
CA GLY A 35 -10.81 16.15 -5.06
C GLY A 35 -9.40 16.31 -4.50
N ASP A 36 -9.24 17.02 -3.37
CA ASP A 36 -7.95 17.20 -2.71
C ASP A 36 -7.48 15.88 -2.07
N PHE A 37 -8.40 15.14 -1.47
CA PHE A 37 -8.14 13.79 -0.96
C PHE A 37 -7.70 12.85 -2.09
N ARG A 38 -8.43 12.85 -3.21
CA ARG A 38 -8.09 12.05 -4.39
C ARG A 38 -6.70 12.40 -4.94
N ARG A 39 -6.38 13.70 -5.06
CA ARG A 39 -5.05 14.16 -5.49
C ARG A 39 -3.95 13.62 -4.56
N ARG A 40 -4.13 13.74 -3.24
CA ARG A 40 -3.16 13.24 -2.25
C ARG A 40 -2.90 11.74 -2.40
N ILE A 41 -3.91 10.95 -2.72
CA ILE A 41 -3.75 9.51 -2.98
C ILE A 41 -2.89 9.30 -4.24
N HIS A 42 -3.20 9.98 -5.34
CA HIS A 42 -2.45 9.84 -6.60
C HIS A 42 -0.99 10.31 -6.49
N GLU A 43 -0.71 11.28 -5.61
CA GLU A 43 0.65 11.78 -5.33
C GLU A 43 1.40 10.92 -4.28
N SER A 44 0.73 9.97 -3.65
CA SER A 44 1.30 9.15 -2.59
C SER A 44 2.25 8.06 -3.12
N LYS A 45 2.86 7.31 -2.20
CA LYS A 45 3.65 6.09 -2.51
C LYS A 45 2.77 4.82 -2.62
N GLY A 46 1.46 5.01 -2.74
CA GLY A 46 0.46 3.94 -2.78
C GLY A 46 0.34 3.17 -1.47
N PHE A 47 -0.30 2.02 -1.54
CA PHE A 47 -0.62 1.17 -0.39
C PHE A 47 0.36 0.00 -0.27
N CYS A 48 0.42 -0.68 0.87
CA CYS A 48 1.04 -2.00 0.91
C CYS A 48 0.17 -3.00 0.15
N LEU A 49 0.74 -4.15 -0.26
CA LEU A 49 0.00 -5.15 -1.02
C LEU A 49 -1.26 -5.64 -0.31
N HIS A 50 -1.21 -5.79 1.01
CA HIS A 50 -2.36 -6.21 1.80
C HIS A 50 -3.52 -5.21 1.70
N HIS A 51 -3.29 -3.94 2.04
CA HIS A 51 -4.35 -2.92 1.98
C HIS A 51 -4.77 -2.57 0.56
N PHE A 52 -3.90 -2.77 -0.44
CA PHE A 52 -4.30 -2.66 -1.85
C PHE A 52 -5.31 -3.74 -2.24
N GLY A 53 -5.11 -4.98 -1.78
CA GLY A 53 -6.06 -6.07 -1.96
C GLY A 53 -7.42 -5.75 -1.36
N ASP A 54 -7.42 -5.32 -0.09
CA ASP A 54 -8.64 -4.89 0.60
C ASP A 54 -9.33 -3.76 -0.19
N LEU A 55 -8.57 -2.75 -0.62
CA LEU A 55 -9.10 -1.61 -1.35
C LEU A 55 -9.82 -2.04 -2.64
N CYS A 56 -9.27 -3.01 -3.38
CA CYS A 56 -9.92 -3.57 -4.55
C CYS A 56 -11.23 -4.30 -4.19
N GLU A 57 -11.22 -5.13 -3.15
CA GLU A 57 -12.42 -5.87 -2.69
C GLU A 57 -13.53 -4.93 -2.22
N TYR A 58 -13.20 -3.92 -1.42
CA TYR A 58 -14.17 -2.93 -0.97
C TYR A 58 -14.67 -2.05 -2.14
N SER A 59 -13.83 -1.77 -3.14
CA SER A 59 -14.26 -1.00 -4.31
C SER A 59 -15.37 -1.71 -5.09
N GLU A 60 -15.42 -3.05 -5.08
CA GLU A 60 -16.47 -3.81 -5.77
C GLU A 60 -17.87 -3.52 -5.25
N THR A 61 -17.98 -3.24 -3.96
CA THR A 61 -19.26 -3.00 -3.26
C THR A 61 -19.55 -1.52 -3.05
N ARG A 62 -18.52 -0.66 -3.00
CA ARG A 62 -18.66 0.77 -2.70
C ARG A 62 -18.67 1.67 -3.94
N LEU A 63 -18.14 1.20 -5.07
CA LEU A 63 -18.11 1.94 -6.34
C LEU A 63 -19.10 1.35 -7.34
N ASN A 64 -19.65 2.21 -8.22
CA ASN A 64 -20.40 1.78 -9.40
C ASN A 64 -19.45 1.52 -10.59
N ASP A 65 -19.95 0.90 -11.67
CA ASP A 65 -19.13 0.52 -12.83
C ASP A 65 -18.41 1.69 -13.50
N LYS A 66 -19.00 2.89 -13.49
CA LYS A 66 -18.35 4.09 -14.05
C LYS A 66 -17.18 4.52 -13.16
N GLU A 67 -17.42 4.58 -11.85
CA GLU A 67 -16.39 4.93 -10.87
C GLU A 67 -15.25 3.90 -10.88
N LYS A 68 -15.55 2.60 -11.00
CA LYS A 68 -14.55 1.53 -11.12
C LYS A 68 -13.64 1.70 -12.34
N LYS A 69 -14.21 2.10 -13.49
CA LYS A 69 -13.44 2.35 -14.73
C LYS A 69 -12.41 3.47 -14.58
N GLU A 70 -12.67 4.44 -13.71
CA GLU A 70 -11.71 5.51 -13.40
C GLU A 70 -10.76 5.10 -12.28
N PHE A 71 -11.28 4.42 -11.25
CA PHE A 71 -10.56 4.02 -10.06
C PHE A 71 -9.44 3.00 -10.33
N TYR A 72 -9.75 1.91 -11.03
CA TYR A 72 -8.82 0.82 -11.22
C TYR A 72 -7.56 1.25 -11.99
N PRO A 73 -7.64 1.89 -13.16
CA PRO A 73 -6.44 2.36 -13.86
C PRO A 73 -5.59 3.29 -13.00
N ALA A 74 -6.21 4.17 -12.22
CA ALA A 74 -5.49 5.13 -11.41
C ALA A 74 -4.81 4.47 -10.20
N MET A 75 -5.44 3.50 -9.55
CA MET A 75 -4.85 2.78 -8.42
C MET A 75 -3.79 1.76 -8.87
N PHE A 76 -4.04 1.02 -9.95
CA PHE A 76 -3.06 0.08 -10.50
C PHE A 76 -1.83 0.83 -11.04
N GLY A 77 -2.02 1.93 -11.79
CA GLY A 77 -0.90 2.74 -12.26
C GLY A 77 -0.08 3.34 -11.11
N LEU A 78 -0.74 3.77 -10.02
CA LEU A 78 -0.06 4.19 -8.80
C LEU A 78 0.78 3.05 -8.19
N MET A 79 0.22 1.84 -8.12
CA MET A 79 0.91 0.69 -7.55
C MET A 79 2.08 0.23 -8.42
N GLU A 80 1.91 0.16 -9.74
CA GLU A 80 2.94 -0.21 -10.72
C GLU A 80 4.14 0.73 -10.64
N LYS A 81 3.92 2.05 -10.77
CA LYS A 81 4.97 3.07 -10.61
C LYS A 81 5.75 2.92 -9.30
N ASN A 82 5.05 2.56 -8.22
CA ASN A 82 5.70 2.39 -6.92
C ASN A 82 6.49 1.09 -6.81
N MET A 83 6.05 0.02 -7.49
CA MET A 83 6.79 -1.24 -7.56
C MET A 83 8.02 -1.11 -8.44
N GLU A 84 7.92 -0.44 -9.59
CA GLU A 84 9.06 -0.14 -10.48
C GLU A 84 10.16 0.63 -9.72
N ARG A 85 9.78 1.72 -9.04
CA ARG A 85 10.71 2.50 -8.21
C ARG A 85 11.44 1.63 -7.18
N LEU A 86 10.72 0.73 -6.51
CA LEU A 86 11.29 -0.15 -5.50
C LEU A 86 12.22 -1.20 -6.15
N GLN A 87 11.83 -1.75 -7.29
CA GLN A 87 12.64 -2.69 -8.05
C GLN A 87 13.95 -2.06 -8.52
N GLU A 88 13.91 -0.82 -9.01
CA GLU A 88 15.10 -0.05 -9.37
C GLU A 88 16.02 0.15 -8.17
N ASP A 89 15.44 0.54 -7.02
CA ASP A 89 16.19 0.74 -5.79
C ASP A 89 16.88 -0.56 -5.32
N VAL A 90 16.18 -1.70 -5.38
CA VAL A 90 16.75 -3.02 -5.01
C VAL A 90 17.79 -3.49 -6.04
N SER A 91 17.55 -3.27 -7.32
CA SER A 91 18.51 -3.62 -8.39
C SER A 91 19.81 -2.84 -8.21
N TRP A 92 19.73 -1.53 -7.95
CA TRP A 92 20.91 -0.71 -7.69
C TRP A 92 21.63 -1.11 -6.40
N LEU A 93 20.90 -1.55 -5.37
CA LEU A 93 21.52 -2.12 -4.17
C LEU A 93 22.40 -3.32 -4.52
N VAL A 94 21.93 -4.23 -5.38
CA VAL A 94 22.69 -5.40 -5.83
C VAL A 94 23.90 -4.98 -6.66
N GLU A 95 23.73 -4.06 -7.61
CA GLU A 95 24.82 -3.56 -8.46
C GLU A 95 25.93 -2.87 -7.65
N LYS A 96 25.58 -2.19 -6.54
CA LYS A 96 26.57 -1.56 -5.66
C LYS A 96 27.56 -2.52 -5.02
N PHE A 97 27.25 -3.81 -4.94
CA PHE A 97 28.19 -4.85 -4.47
C PHE A 97 29.14 -5.36 -5.57
N ASP A 98 28.93 -4.99 -6.83
CA ASP A 98 29.89 -5.20 -7.90
C ASP A 98 31.07 -4.22 -7.76
N TYR A 99 32.30 -4.73 -7.89
CA TYR A 99 33.52 -3.93 -7.76
C TYR A 99 33.57 -2.75 -8.75
N ARG A 100 32.91 -2.87 -9.91
CA ARG A 100 32.83 -1.81 -10.94
C ARG A 100 32.06 -0.57 -10.46
N TYR A 101 31.13 -0.75 -9.54
CA TYR A 101 30.27 0.31 -9.02
C TYR A 101 30.58 0.67 -7.56
N LYS A 102 31.72 0.21 -7.02
CA LYS A 102 32.13 0.45 -5.64
C LYS A 102 32.07 1.94 -5.26
N ASP A 103 32.62 2.79 -6.12
CA ASP A 103 32.73 4.24 -5.88
C ASP A 103 31.52 5.05 -6.42
N ALA A 104 30.53 4.40 -7.03
CA ALA A 104 29.31 5.06 -7.51
C ALA A 104 28.43 5.55 -6.35
N ASP A 105 27.54 6.52 -6.58
CA ASP A 105 26.59 6.97 -5.55
C ASP A 105 25.56 5.86 -5.22
N TRP A 106 25.24 5.67 -3.95
CA TRP A 106 24.19 4.75 -3.51
C TRP A 106 22.78 5.19 -3.89
N LYS A 107 22.58 6.45 -4.31
CA LYS A 107 21.26 7.02 -4.61
C LYS A 107 20.30 6.76 -3.43
N ASN A 108 19.12 6.20 -3.69
CA ASN A 108 18.11 5.86 -2.68
C ASN A 108 18.14 4.37 -2.26
N SER A 109 19.17 3.60 -2.62
CA SER A 109 19.11 2.14 -2.52
C SER A 109 19.54 1.56 -1.18
N LYS A 110 20.14 2.35 -0.30
CA LYS A 110 20.68 1.86 0.98
C LYS A 110 19.62 1.18 1.87
N ASP A 111 18.37 1.64 1.78
CA ASP A 111 17.24 1.14 2.57
C ASP A 111 16.18 0.42 1.72
N ALA A 112 16.54 0.04 0.48
CA ALA A 112 15.61 -0.52 -0.49
C ALA A 112 14.93 -1.80 0.01
N VAL A 113 15.67 -2.68 0.71
CA VAL A 113 15.15 -3.95 1.23
C VAL A 113 14.08 -3.71 2.29
N GLN A 114 14.34 -2.82 3.25
CA GLN A 114 13.42 -2.50 4.34
C GLN A 114 12.15 -1.83 3.79
N ARG A 115 12.30 -0.89 2.85
CA ARG A 115 11.16 -0.29 2.13
C ARG A 115 10.36 -1.34 1.35
N GLY A 116 11.04 -2.34 0.79
CA GLY A 116 10.38 -3.45 0.11
C GLY A 116 9.58 -4.32 1.05
N MET A 117 10.13 -4.67 2.21
CA MET A 117 9.42 -5.40 3.25
C MET A 117 8.16 -4.65 3.71
N GLN A 118 8.25 -3.34 3.93
CA GLN A 118 7.08 -2.50 4.27
C GLN A 118 6.02 -2.49 3.16
N LYS A 119 6.43 -2.45 1.88
CA LYS A 119 5.49 -2.48 0.75
C LYS A 119 4.78 -3.82 0.62
N LEU A 120 5.48 -4.93 0.87
CA LEU A 120 4.93 -6.29 0.78
C LEU A 120 4.04 -6.63 1.97
N LYS A 121 4.50 -6.39 3.19
CA LYS A 121 3.82 -6.86 4.41
C LYS A 121 2.99 -5.77 5.11
N GLY A 122 3.22 -4.50 4.79
CA GLY A 122 2.74 -3.37 5.58
C GLY A 122 3.63 -3.08 6.79
N GLY A 123 3.63 -1.82 7.24
CA GLY A 123 4.16 -1.40 8.53
C GLY A 123 3.03 -1.04 9.48
N TYR A 124 3.35 -0.65 10.71
CA TYR A 124 2.36 -0.04 11.59
C TYR A 124 1.90 1.29 10.98
N PRO A 125 0.58 1.60 10.89
CA PRO A 125 0.09 2.78 10.17
C PRO A 125 0.65 4.13 10.66
N ALA A 126 1.13 4.19 11.91
CA ALA A 126 1.75 5.40 12.48
C ALA A 126 3.27 5.47 12.26
N ASP A 127 3.89 4.41 11.75
CA ASP A 127 5.33 4.42 11.49
C ASP A 127 5.61 5.22 10.21
N GLU A 128 6.61 6.11 10.28
CA GLU A 128 7.13 6.73 9.07
C GLU A 128 7.72 5.66 8.11
N PRO A 129 7.77 5.95 6.80
CA PRO A 129 8.55 5.14 5.88
C PRO A 129 9.96 4.94 6.44
N TYR A 130 10.45 3.70 6.43
CA TYR A 130 11.77 3.40 6.99
C TYR A 130 12.85 4.28 6.35
N LYS A 131 13.66 4.90 7.19
CA LYS A 131 14.86 5.64 6.82
C LYS A 131 16.02 5.02 7.57
N MET A 132 17.06 4.61 6.87
CA MET A 132 18.28 4.17 7.55
C MET A 132 18.90 5.36 8.30
N ASN A 133 19.18 5.20 9.59
CA ASN A 133 19.94 6.20 10.35
C ASN A 133 21.31 6.40 9.69
N LYS A 134 21.69 7.67 9.52
CA LYS A 134 22.98 8.07 8.93
C LYS A 134 24.15 7.56 9.76
#